data_AF-A0A941LG08-F1
#
_entry.id   AF-A0A941LG08-F1
#
_cell.length_a   1.000
_cell.length_b   1.000
_cell.length_c   1.000
_cell.angle_alpha   90.00
_cell.angle_beta   90.00
_cell.angle_gamma   90.00
#
_symmetry.space_group_name_H-M   'P 1'
#
loop_
_entity.id
_entity.type
_entity.pdbx_description
1 polymer ?
#
loop_
_entity_poly.entity_id
_entity_poly.type
_entity_poly.pdbx_seq_one_letter_code
_entity_poly.pdbx_strand_id
1 'polypeptide(L)'
;MSRPVVARYSRISARFWTDEKSSVWPDRVKLGALYILTCPHRHLEGIFKLPPQYACADLQWTLKTWNVVLSELQEYGFLKWDSQTQVVLVVNALRYQAPENPNQTAAALQRIKDLPNSHLLKDFCSLALDHCYRKGATAAAQGFAELLRQQLRERLGERLDPLNLNLKSEAKPETKSESESEARRRDRGLVFTNGKEEERTAQLLNRYPHLRETES
;
A
#
# COMPACT_ATOMS: atom_id res chain seq x y z
N MET A 1 -14.77 25.99 22.66
CA MET A 1 -15.14 25.34 21.38
C MET A 1 -14.33 24.06 21.27
N SER A 2 -15.01 22.89 21.21
CA SER A 2 -14.31 21.60 21.05
C SER A 2 -13.71 21.53 19.65
N ARG A 3 -12.45 21.09 19.52
CA ARG A 3 -11.83 20.88 18.21
C ARG A 3 -12.67 19.86 17.42
N PRO A 4 -12.96 20.10 16.13
CA PRO A 4 -13.65 19.10 15.32
C PRO A 4 -12.81 17.82 15.29
N VAL A 5 -13.48 16.67 15.51
CA VAL A 5 -12.85 15.36 15.39
C VAL A 5 -12.54 15.14 13.91
N VAL A 6 -11.26 15.24 13.55
CA VAL A 6 -10.81 14.96 12.18
C VAL A 6 -10.76 13.45 11.99
N ALA A 7 -11.58 12.94 11.08
CA ALA A 7 -11.56 11.52 10.74
C ALA A 7 -10.19 11.12 10.15
N ARG A 8 -9.63 10.01 10.63
CA ARG A 8 -8.39 9.42 10.08
C ARG A 8 -8.75 8.55 8.88
N TYR A 9 -8.14 8.83 7.74
CA TYR A 9 -8.30 8.04 6.51
C TYR A 9 -6.99 7.38 6.10
N SER A 10 -7.10 6.22 5.47
CA SER A 10 -5.97 5.46 4.92
C SER A 10 -6.12 5.38 3.41
N ARG A 11 -5.07 5.74 2.66
CA ARG A 11 -5.10 5.73 1.19
C ARG A 11 -4.94 4.30 0.66
N ILE A 12 -5.93 3.83 -0.09
CA ILE A 12 -5.85 2.60 -0.88
C ILE A 12 -5.98 2.97 -2.36
N SER A 13 -5.03 2.53 -3.18
CA SER A 13 -5.13 2.76 -4.63
C SER A 13 -6.25 1.91 -5.21
N ALA A 14 -7.07 2.48 -6.09
CA ALA A 14 -8.07 1.73 -6.85
C ALA A 14 -7.44 0.58 -7.68
N ARG A 15 -6.15 0.68 -7.99
CA ARG A 15 -5.36 -0.39 -8.61
C ARG A 15 -5.37 -1.69 -7.81
N PHE A 16 -5.65 -1.66 -6.51
CA PHE A 16 -5.82 -2.87 -5.72
C PHE A 16 -6.84 -3.86 -6.33
N TRP A 17 -7.86 -3.34 -7.01
CA TRP A 17 -8.90 -4.17 -7.63
C TRP A 17 -8.54 -4.69 -9.02
N THR A 18 -7.62 -4.01 -9.71
CA THR A 18 -7.27 -4.31 -11.11
C THR A 18 -5.84 -4.83 -11.29
N ASP A 19 -5.03 -4.84 -10.23
CA ASP A 19 -3.69 -5.41 -10.25
C ASP A 19 -3.79 -6.93 -10.47
N GLU A 20 -2.98 -7.44 -11.40
CA GLU A 20 -2.99 -8.85 -11.80
C GLU A 20 -2.75 -9.78 -10.62
N LYS A 21 -1.97 -9.35 -9.61
CA LYS A 21 -1.72 -10.16 -8.42
C LYS A 21 -2.92 -10.18 -7.50
N SER A 22 -3.47 -9.03 -7.13
CA SER A 22 -4.52 -8.97 -6.11
C SER A 22 -5.92 -9.26 -6.63
N SER A 23 -6.16 -9.12 -7.94
CA SER A 23 -7.47 -9.40 -8.55
C SER A 23 -7.89 -10.86 -8.41
N VAL A 24 -6.94 -11.80 -8.47
CA VAL A 24 -7.17 -13.25 -8.36
C VAL A 24 -7.22 -13.78 -6.92
N TRP A 25 -6.89 -12.95 -5.92
CA TRP A 25 -6.92 -13.38 -4.53
C TRP A 25 -8.33 -13.76 -4.07
N PRO A 26 -8.47 -14.76 -3.18
CA PRO A 26 -9.73 -15.02 -2.49
C PRO A 26 -10.24 -13.77 -1.78
N ASP A 27 -11.56 -13.57 -1.72
CA ASP A 27 -12.18 -12.38 -1.10
C ASP A 27 -11.72 -12.16 0.34
N ARG A 28 -11.54 -13.25 1.09
CA ARG A 28 -11.03 -13.20 2.46
C ARG A 28 -9.60 -12.66 2.52
N VAL A 29 -8.73 -13.04 1.59
CA VAL A 29 -7.36 -12.52 1.50
C VAL A 29 -7.38 -11.04 1.13
N LYS A 30 -8.25 -10.64 0.19
CA LYS A 30 -8.45 -9.22 -0.15
C LYS A 30 -8.88 -8.42 1.07
N LEU A 31 -9.85 -8.90 1.85
CA LEU A 31 -10.29 -8.24 3.07
C LEU A 31 -9.17 -8.17 4.12
N GLY A 32 -8.38 -9.24 4.29
CA GLY A 32 -7.21 -9.24 5.15
C GLY A 32 -6.16 -8.20 4.73
N ALA A 33 -5.86 -8.11 3.43
CA ALA A 33 -4.96 -7.10 2.88
C ALA A 33 -5.47 -5.68 3.12
N LEU A 34 -6.76 -5.43 2.85
CA LEU A 34 -7.39 -4.13 3.10
C LEU A 34 -7.32 -3.76 4.59
N TYR A 35 -7.57 -4.71 5.49
CA TYR A 35 -7.42 -4.49 6.92
C TYR A 35 -5.97 -4.15 7.27
N ILE A 36 -4.98 -4.90 6.80
CA ILE A 36 -3.54 -4.58 7.00
C ILE A 36 -3.20 -3.17 6.50
N LEU A 37 -3.83 -2.70 5.41
CA LEU A 37 -3.61 -1.37 4.83
C LEU A 37 -4.36 -0.24 5.55
N THR A 38 -5.33 -0.55 6.41
CA THR A 38 -6.23 0.46 6.99
C THR A 38 -6.38 0.38 8.50
N CYS A 39 -5.86 -0.66 9.15
CA CYS A 39 -6.06 -0.90 10.58
C CYS A 39 -5.51 0.26 11.44
N PRO A 40 -6.05 0.49 12.64
CA PRO A 40 -5.63 1.59 13.52
C PRO A 40 -4.14 1.56 13.90
N HIS A 41 -3.54 0.37 13.87
CA HIS A 41 -2.14 0.15 14.18
C HIS A 41 -1.19 0.51 13.03
N ARG A 42 -1.71 0.63 11.80
CA ARG A 42 -0.89 0.88 10.62
C ARG A 42 -0.45 2.34 10.52
N HIS A 43 0.81 2.52 10.15
CA HIS A 43 1.40 3.81 9.80
C HIS A 43 1.94 3.79 8.36
N LEU A 44 2.21 4.97 7.79
CA LEU A 44 2.48 5.14 6.35
C LEU A 44 3.73 4.38 5.87
N GLU A 45 4.68 4.16 6.77
CA GLU A 45 5.98 3.54 6.49
C GLU A 45 5.86 2.05 6.16
N GLY A 46 4.79 1.39 6.59
CA GLY A 46 4.52 0.00 6.29
C GLY A 46 5.16 -1.03 7.21
N ILE A 47 5.82 -0.64 8.30
CA ILE A 47 6.24 -1.56 9.37
C ILE A 47 5.61 -1.15 10.70
N PHE A 48 4.98 -2.10 11.39
CA PHE A 48 4.27 -1.84 12.64
C PHE A 48 4.01 -3.13 13.42
N LYS A 49 3.73 -3.00 14.72
CA LYS A 49 3.29 -4.13 15.56
C LYS A 49 1.78 -4.32 15.41
N LEU A 50 1.35 -5.54 15.11
CA LEU A 50 -0.06 -5.95 15.05
C LEU A 50 -0.24 -7.32 15.71
N PRO A 51 -0.61 -7.36 17.00
CA PRO A 51 -1.02 -8.59 17.64
C PRO A 51 -2.25 -9.19 16.92
N PRO A 52 -2.24 -10.49 16.56
CA PRO A 52 -3.35 -11.14 15.83
C PRO A 52 -4.72 -10.95 16.47
N GLN A 53 -4.77 -10.78 17.80
CA GLN A 53 -6.01 -10.62 18.57
C GLN A 53 -6.78 -9.37 18.16
N TYR A 54 -6.10 -8.27 17.83
CA TYR A 54 -6.76 -7.05 17.35
C TYR A 54 -7.42 -7.28 15.99
N ALA A 55 -6.68 -7.91 15.06
CA ALA A 55 -7.22 -8.23 13.74
C ALA A 55 -8.40 -9.20 13.82
N CYS A 56 -8.29 -10.22 14.69
CA CYS A 56 -9.37 -11.19 14.92
C CYS A 56 -10.62 -10.50 15.50
N ALA A 57 -10.45 -9.60 16.46
CA ALA A 57 -11.56 -8.86 17.06
C ALA A 57 -12.24 -7.94 16.04
N ASP A 58 -11.47 -7.17 15.27
CA ASP A 58 -12.03 -6.23 14.29
C ASP A 58 -12.74 -6.93 13.14
N LEU A 59 -12.16 -8.04 12.64
CA LEU A 59 -12.71 -8.80 11.52
C LEU A 59 -13.73 -9.86 11.94
N GLN A 60 -13.92 -10.07 13.24
CA GLN A 60 -14.73 -11.16 13.80
C GLN A 60 -14.26 -12.54 13.28
N TRP A 61 -12.95 -12.73 13.22
CA TRP A 61 -12.32 -13.95 12.73
C TRP A 61 -11.73 -14.77 13.87
N THR A 62 -11.62 -16.08 13.65
CA THR A 62 -10.83 -16.93 14.52
C THR A 62 -9.34 -16.73 14.25
N LEU A 63 -8.49 -17.03 15.23
CA LEU A 63 -7.04 -17.00 15.06
C LEU A 63 -6.58 -17.94 13.93
N LYS A 64 -7.23 -19.10 13.77
CA LYS A 64 -6.98 -20.04 12.68
C LYS A 64 -7.23 -19.38 11.33
N THR A 65 -8.36 -18.71 11.16
CA THR A 65 -8.72 -18.00 9.93
C THR A 65 -7.73 -16.88 9.62
N TRP A 66 -7.36 -16.08 10.63
CA TRP A 66 -6.38 -15.02 10.48
C TRP A 66 -5.02 -15.57 10.04
N ASN A 67 -4.53 -16.65 10.67
CA ASN A 67 -3.23 -17.23 10.35
C ASN A 67 -3.19 -17.79 8.91
N VAL A 68 -4.28 -18.39 8.42
CA VAL A 68 -4.38 -18.83 7.02
C VAL A 68 -4.24 -17.63 6.08
N VAL A 69 -5.04 -16.59 6.30
CA VAL A 69 -4.99 -15.37 5.48
C VAL A 69 -3.61 -14.72 5.54
N LEU A 70 -2.98 -14.71 6.70
CA LEU A 70 -1.66 -14.12 6.88
C LEU A 70 -0.58 -14.92 6.13
N SER A 71 -0.66 -16.26 6.13
CA SER A 71 0.18 -17.14 5.31
C SER A 71 0.00 -16.86 3.83
N GLU A 72 -1.24 -16.80 3.35
CA GLU A 72 -1.54 -16.51 1.94
C GLU A 72 -0.98 -15.15 1.52
N LEU A 73 -1.14 -14.10 2.35
CA LEU A 73 -0.56 -12.79 2.08
C LEU A 73 0.98 -12.80 2.05
N GLN A 74 1.62 -13.65 2.86
CA GLN A 74 3.07 -13.86 2.81
C GLN A 74 3.50 -14.57 1.51
N GLU A 75 2.77 -15.62 1.12
CA GLU A 75 3.01 -16.36 -0.13
C GLU A 75 2.86 -15.49 -1.37
N TYR A 76 1.87 -14.58 -1.37
CA TYR A 76 1.71 -13.56 -2.43
C TYR A 76 2.77 -12.45 -2.38
N GLY A 77 3.67 -12.45 -1.39
CA GLY A 77 4.70 -11.43 -1.22
C GLY A 77 4.15 -10.05 -0.86
N PHE A 78 2.93 -9.99 -0.33
CA PHE A 78 2.29 -8.72 0.05
C PHE A 78 2.87 -8.17 1.36
N LEU A 79 3.10 -9.05 2.34
CA LEU A 79 3.69 -8.70 3.62
C LEU A 79 4.67 -9.77 4.10
N LYS A 80 5.43 -9.43 5.15
CA LYS A 80 6.17 -10.34 6.01
C LYS A 80 5.65 -10.21 7.44
N TRP A 81 5.69 -11.29 8.21
CA TRP A 81 5.24 -11.32 9.60
C TRP A 81 6.27 -12.01 10.49
N ASP A 82 6.59 -11.37 11.62
CA ASP A 82 7.35 -11.95 12.71
C ASP A 82 6.39 -12.40 13.82
N SER A 83 6.25 -13.71 14.01
CA SER A 83 5.35 -14.28 15.00
C SER A 83 5.80 -14.03 16.45
N GLN A 84 7.11 -13.86 16.70
CA GLN A 84 7.64 -13.66 18.05
C GLN A 84 7.36 -12.24 18.55
N THR A 85 7.60 -11.25 17.69
CA THR A 85 7.45 -9.84 18.04
C THR A 85 6.11 -9.24 17.59
N GLN A 86 5.35 -10.00 16.80
CA GLN A 86 4.08 -9.59 16.18
C GLN A 86 4.24 -8.37 15.27
N VAL A 87 5.42 -8.21 14.67
CA VAL A 87 5.70 -7.14 13.72
C VAL A 87 5.27 -7.58 12.32
N VAL A 88 4.55 -6.70 11.64
CA VAL A 88 4.15 -6.84 10.24
C VAL A 88 4.94 -5.84 9.41
N LEU A 89 5.43 -6.30 8.25
CA LEU A 89 6.10 -5.48 7.24
C LEU A 89 5.36 -5.62 5.91
N VAL A 90 4.73 -4.54 5.45
CA VAL A 90 4.11 -4.45 4.12
C VAL A 90 5.19 -4.14 3.09
N VAL A 91 5.51 -5.12 2.24
CA VAL A 91 6.73 -5.14 1.40
C VAL A 91 6.83 -3.91 0.50
N ASN A 92 5.74 -3.53 -0.16
CA ASN A 92 5.75 -2.43 -1.12
C ASN A 92 5.32 -1.08 -0.54
N ALA A 93 5.22 -0.92 0.79
CA ALA A 93 4.70 0.31 1.37
C ALA A 93 5.52 1.55 0.99
N LEU A 94 6.86 1.50 1.14
CA LEU A 94 7.74 2.62 0.80
C LEU A 94 7.77 2.92 -0.71
N ARG A 95 7.44 1.96 -1.57
CA ARG A 95 7.29 2.23 -3.02
C ARG A 95 6.19 3.24 -3.31
N TYR A 96 5.14 3.27 -2.50
CA TYR A 96 3.96 4.12 -2.74
C TYR A 96 3.80 5.23 -1.68
N GLN A 97 4.39 5.06 -0.50
CA GLN A 97 4.16 5.88 0.69
C GLN A 97 5.47 6.25 1.38
N ALA A 98 6.58 6.37 0.63
CA ALA A 98 7.82 6.92 1.16
C ALA A 98 7.59 8.34 1.73
N PRO A 99 8.33 8.75 2.77
CA PRO A 99 8.21 10.08 3.34
C PRO A 99 8.40 11.19 2.30
N GLU A 100 7.46 12.13 2.27
CA GLU A 100 7.45 13.24 1.31
C GLU A 100 8.13 14.49 1.87
N ASN A 101 8.27 14.61 3.19
CA ASN A 101 8.87 15.76 3.86
C ASN A 101 9.62 15.36 5.16
N PRO A 102 10.49 16.24 5.70
CA PRO A 102 11.30 15.93 6.89
C PRO A 102 10.48 15.58 8.14
N ASN A 103 9.29 16.15 8.31
CA ASN A 103 8.43 15.84 9.47
C ASN A 103 7.91 14.40 9.41
N GLN A 104 7.54 13.92 8.21
CA GLN A 104 7.18 12.52 8.02
C GLN A 104 8.38 11.60 8.30
N THR A 105 9.58 11.96 7.82
CA THR A 105 10.82 11.23 8.11
C THR A 105 11.09 11.12 9.62
N ALA A 106 11.03 12.24 10.35
CA ALA A 106 11.26 12.23 11.79
C ALA A 106 10.22 11.38 12.54
N ALA A 107 8.94 11.53 12.19
CA ALA A 107 7.86 10.77 12.82
C ALA A 107 7.96 9.26 12.53
N ALA A 108 8.35 8.89 11.31
CA ALA A 108 8.61 7.52 10.89
C ALA A 108 9.71 6.86 11.74
N LEU A 109 10.88 7.53 11.85
CA LEU A 109 12.03 7.02 12.58
C LEU A 109 11.74 6.79 14.06
N GLN A 110 10.99 7.71 14.69
CA GLN A 110 10.56 7.54 16.09
C GLN A 110 9.67 6.31 16.27
N ARG A 111 8.67 6.12 15.39
CA ARG A 111 7.81 4.92 15.45
C ARG A 111 8.61 3.63 15.30
N ILE A 112 9.59 3.62 14.40
CA ILE A 112 10.45 2.45 14.17
C ILE A 112 11.35 2.19 15.39
N LYS A 113 11.79 3.26 16.07
CA LYS A 113 12.56 3.15 17.32
C LYS A 113 11.76 2.42 18.41
N ASP A 114 10.46 2.68 18.50
CA ASP A 114 9.56 2.09 19.50
C ASP A 114 9.16 0.63 19.20
N LEU A 115 9.42 0.12 17.99
CA LEU A 115 9.15 -1.28 17.66
C LEU A 115 10.08 -2.21 18.46
N PRO A 116 9.65 -3.45 18.76
CA PRO A 116 10.54 -4.48 19.33
C PRO A 116 11.68 -4.85 18.36
N ASN A 117 12.74 -5.49 18.87
CA ASN A 117 13.81 -6.03 18.03
C ASN A 117 13.29 -7.20 17.20
N SER A 118 12.88 -6.91 15.96
CA SER A 118 12.42 -7.90 14.98
C SER A 118 13.45 -8.07 13.86
N HIS A 119 13.57 -9.28 13.34
CA HIS A 119 14.37 -9.54 12.14
C HIS A 119 13.88 -8.73 10.93
N LEU A 120 12.59 -8.37 10.90
CA LEU A 120 11.99 -7.55 9.85
C LEU A 120 12.51 -6.10 9.82
N LEU A 121 13.19 -5.62 10.87
CA LEU A 121 13.84 -4.31 10.83
C LEU A 121 14.98 -4.28 9.79
N LYS A 122 15.73 -5.38 9.67
CA LYS A 122 16.80 -5.50 8.65
C LYS A 122 16.18 -5.51 7.25
N ASP A 123 15.13 -6.31 7.03
CA ASP A 123 14.38 -6.37 5.78
C ASP A 123 13.80 -5.01 5.38
N PHE A 124 13.22 -4.30 6.35
CA PHE A 124 12.66 -2.98 6.11
C PHE A 124 13.72 -1.96 5.73
N CYS A 125 14.91 -2.03 6.35
CA CYS A 125 16.04 -1.19 5.96
C CYS A 125 16.47 -1.44 4.50
N SER A 126 16.54 -2.70 4.07
CA SER A 126 16.85 -3.04 2.68
C SER A 126 15.81 -2.48 1.72
N LEU A 127 14.52 -2.67 2.00
CA LEU A 127 13.43 -2.12 1.18
C LEU A 127 13.45 -0.58 1.13
N ALA A 128 13.86 0.07 2.23
CA ALA A 128 14.02 1.52 2.25
C ALA A 128 15.15 1.97 1.31
N LEU A 129 16.31 1.30 1.33
CA LEU A 129 17.40 1.60 0.41
C LEU A 129 16.98 1.38 -1.05
N ASP A 130 16.22 0.32 -1.35
CA ASP A 130 15.77 0.04 -2.72
C ASP A 130 14.73 1.04 -3.22
N HIS A 131 13.74 1.38 -2.39
CA HIS A 131 12.60 2.18 -2.82
C HIS A 131 12.80 3.70 -2.68
N CYS A 132 13.62 4.13 -1.73
CA CYS A 132 13.86 5.55 -1.48
C CYS A 132 15.02 6.14 -2.29
N TYR A 133 15.81 5.32 -3.01
CA TYR A 133 16.82 5.79 -3.96
C TYR A 133 16.45 5.59 -5.43
N ARG A 134 15.23 5.11 -5.72
CA ARG A 134 14.76 4.99 -7.10
C ARG A 134 14.74 6.34 -7.82
N LYS A 135 14.78 6.30 -9.15
CA LYS A 135 14.61 7.50 -9.99
C LYS A 135 13.30 8.22 -9.62
N GLY A 136 13.39 9.51 -9.28
CA GLY A 136 12.25 10.34 -8.87
C GLY A 136 11.90 10.27 -7.38
N ALA A 137 12.72 9.64 -6.54
CA ALA A 137 12.58 9.74 -5.09
C ALA A 137 12.87 11.17 -4.60
N THR A 138 12.16 11.60 -3.56
CA THR A 138 12.36 12.92 -2.94
C THR A 138 13.60 12.91 -2.04
N ALA A 139 14.16 14.09 -1.78
CA ALA A 139 15.25 14.23 -0.80
C ALA A 139 14.84 13.73 0.60
N ALA A 140 13.56 13.91 0.98
CA ALA A 140 13.03 13.41 2.24
C ALA A 140 13.02 11.87 2.32
N ALA A 141 12.68 11.19 1.22
CA ALA A 141 12.72 9.74 1.14
C ALA A 141 14.17 9.22 1.23
N GLN A 142 15.10 9.84 0.51
CA GLN A 142 16.53 9.49 0.55
C GLN A 142 17.09 9.67 1.97
N GLY A 143 16.85 10.84 2.57
CA GLY A 143 17.27 11.12 3.95
C GLY A 143 16.64 10.16 4.97
N PHE A 144 15.39 9.72 4.76
CA PHE A 144 14.77 8.69 5.59
C PHE A 144 15.55 7.37 5.54
N ALA A 145 15.92 6.89 4.35
CA ALA A 145 16.63 5.62 4.21
C ALA A 145 18.04 5.67 4.85
N GLU A 146 18.75 6.79 4.70
CA GLU A 146 20.06 7.01 5.33
C GLU A 146 19.97 6.99 6.86
N LEU A 147 19.06 7.79 7.41
CA LEU A 147 18.85 7.89 8.85
C LEU A 147 18.35 6.58 9.45
N LEU A 148 17.47 5.86 8.75
CA LEU A 148 17.00 4.54 9.16
C LEU A 148 18.17 3.55 9.25
N ARG A 149 19.03 3.53 8.23
CA ARG A 149 20.23 2.67 8.23
C ARG A 149 21.16 2.98 9.39
N GLN A 150 21.38 4.26 9.68
CA GLN A 150 22.20 4.67 10.83
C GLN A 150 21.57 4.23 12.15
N GLN A 151 20.28 4.54 12.36
CA GLN A 151 19.54 4.18 13.57
C GLN A 151 19.58 2.67 13.83
N LEU A 152 19.41 1.84 12.79
CA LEU A 152 19.42 0.39 12.93
C LEU A 152 20.82 -0.18 13.13
N ARG A 153 21.85 0.43 12.54
CA ARG A 153 23.25 0.06 12.79
C ARG A 153 23.62 0.28 14.26
N GLU A 154 23.26 1.43 14.82
CA GLU A 154 23.47 1.75 16.24
C GLU A 154 22.68 0.81 17.15
N ARG A 155 21.42 0.54 16.80
CA ARG A 155 20.51 -0.32 17.58
C ARG A 155 20.90 -1.80 17.59
N LEU A 156 21.34 -2.34 16.45
CA LEU A 156 21.57 -3.79 16.28
C LEU A 156 23.04 -4.19 16.46
N GLY A 157 23.98 -3.24 16.55
CA GLY A 157 25.39 -3.54 16.76
C GLY A 157 26.11 -4.24 15.60
N GLU A 158 25.43 -4.48 14.47
CA GLU A 158 25.93 -5.22 13.31
C GLU A 158 25.89 -4.39 12.00
N ARG A 159 26.82 -4.69 11.09
CA ARG A 159 26.86 -4.14 9.73
C ARG A 159 25.67 -4.72 8.95
N LEU A 160 24.70 -3.88 8.60
CA LEU A 160 23.61 -4.27 7.70
C LEU A 160 24.21 -4.57 6.32
N ASP A 161 24.39 -5.85 6.00
CA ASP A 161 24.79 -6.28 4.66
C ASP A 161 23.61 -6.13 3.69
N PRO A 162 23.80 -5.56 2.49
CA PRO A 162 22.76 -5.55 1.48
C PRO A 162 22.46 -6.99 1.05
N LEU A 163 21.18 -7.39 1.12
CA LEU A 163 20.72 -8.71 0.71
C LEU A 163 21.01 -8.94 -0.79
N ASN A 164 21.57 -10.10 -1.08
CA ASN A 164 21.85 -10.61 -2.42
C ASN A 164 20.51 -11.00 -3.08
N LEU A 165 19.90 -10.11 -3.88
CA LEU A 165 18.77 -10.46 -4.74
C LEU A 165 19.27 -11.30 -5.92
N ASN A 166 19.46 -12.60 -5.69
CA ASN A 166 19.64 -13.56 -6.77
C ASN A 166 18.26 -13.88 -7.37
N LEU A 167 17.72 -12.92 -8.13
CA LEU A 167 16.66 -13.17 -9.11
C LEU A 167 17.29 -14.04 -10.19
N LYS A 168 17.05 -15.37 -10.13
CA LYS A 168 17.37 -16.25 -11.25
C LYS A 168 16.62 -15.73 -12.48
N SER A 169 17.38 -15.16 -13.40
CA SER A 169 16.98 -14.95 -14.78
C SER A 169 16.90 -16.32 -15.46
N GLU A 170 15.70 -16.80 -15.70
CA GLU A 170 15.50 -17.81 -16.75
C GLU A 170 15.21 -17.09 -18.07
N ALA A 171 16.02 -17.45 -19.05
CA ALA A 171 16.05 -16.91 -20.39
C ALA A 171 14.82 -17.35 -21.21
N LYS A 172 14.40 -16.47 -22.12
CA LYS A 172 13.51 -16.73 -23.27
C LYS A 172 13.94 -17.96 -24.08
N PRO A 173 12.99 -18.53 -24.85
CA PRO A 173 13.19 -18.53 -26.30
C PRO A 173 12.04 -17.88 -27.09
N GLU A 174 12.42 -17.27 -28.22
CA GLU A 174 11.62 -16.66 -29.30
C GLU A 174 10.94 -17.73 -30.19
N THR A 175 9.65 -17.64 -30.52
CA THR A 175 8.95 -16.97 -31.67
C THR A 175 8.89 -17.78 -32.99
N LYS A 176 7.67 -17.91 -33.56
CA LYS A 176 7.29 -17.85 -35.01
C LYS A 176 5.74 -17.89 -35.14
N SER A 177 5.07 -16.79 -35.51
CA SER A 177 4.54 -16.40 -36.85
C SER A 177 3.52 -17.39 -37.45
N GLU A 178 2.27 -17.01 -37.80
CA GLU A 178 1.81 -16.32 -39.03
C GLU A 178 0.32 -15.89 -38.87
N SER A 179 -0.05 -14.62 -39.17
CA SER A 179 -0.91 -14.10 -40.28
C SER A 179 -2.24 -14.85 -40.54
N GLU A 180 -3.42 -14.27 -40.82
CA GLU A 180 -3.78 -13.10 -41.66
C GLU A 180 -5.31 -12.80 -41.54
N SER A 181 -5.73 -11.53 -41.77
CA SER A 181 -6.99 -10.97 -42.39
C SER A 181 -8.40 -11.46 -41.97
N GLU A 182 -9.54 -10.75 -42.05
CA GLU A 182 -9.96 -9.43 -42.54
C GLU A 182 -11.39 -9.07 -42.02
N ALA A 183 -11.64 -7.76 -41.90
CA ALA A 183 -12.89 -6.98 -41.96
C ALA A 183 -14.30 -7.62 -41.80
N ARG A 184 -15.14 -6.98 -40.95
CA ARG A 184 -16.36 -6.25 -41.40
C ARG A 184 -17.00 -5.36 -40.31
N ARG A 185 -17.16 -4.10 -40.71
CA ARG A 185 -17.98 -2.98 -40.22
C ARG A 185 -19.25 -3.35 -39.41
N ARG A 186 -19.51 -2.60 -38.34
CA ARG A 186 -20.79 -1.88 -38.16
C ARG A 186 -20.62 -0.70 -37.20
N ASP A 187 -20.84 0.46 -37.81
CA ASP A 187 -21.06 1.77 -37.24
C ASP A 187 -22.24 1.77 -36.25
N ARG A 188 -22.08 2.44 -35.11
CA ARG A 188 -23.17 2.93 -34.27
C ARG A 188 -22.63 4.07 -33.42
N GLY A 189 -22.79 5.29 -33.94
CA GLY A 189 -22.51 6.53 -33.23
C GLY A 189 -23.21 6.58 -31.87
N LEU A 190 -22.45 6.91 -30.84
CA LEU A 190 -22.96 7.26 -29.54
C LEU A 190 -23.32 8.75 -29.58
N VAL A 191 -24.62 9.04 -29.68
CA VAL A 191 -25.16 10.39 -29.54
C VAL A 191 -25.04 10.79 -28.07
N PHE A 192 -24.23 11.82 -27.79
CA PHE A 192 -24.23 12.51 -26.50
C PHE A 192 -25.54 13.29 -26.35
N THR A 193 -26.38 12.91 -25.39
CA THR A 193 -27.56 13.69 -25.01
C THR A 193 -27.19 14.63 -23.87
N ASN A 194 -26.75 15.87 -24.20
CA ASN A 194 -26.44 16.91 -23.21
C ASN A 194 -27.66 17.38 -22.39
N GLY A 195 -28.90 17.03 -22.76
CA GLY A 195 -30.11 17.55 -22.10
C GLY A 195 -30.46 16.91 -20.75
N LYS A 196 -29.94 15.71 -20.42
CA LYS A 196 -30.27 15.02 -19.16
C LYS A 196 -29.35 15.34 -17.99
N GLU A 197 -28.15 15.85 -18.26
CA GLU A 197 -27.21 16.25 -17.22
C GLU A 197 -27.63 17.58 -16.61
N GLU A 198 -27.93 18.60 -17.41
CA GLU A 198 -28.36 19.92 -16.92
C GLU A 198 -29.60 19.86 -16.02
N GLU A 199 -30.57 19.01 -16.35
CA GLU A 199 -31.79 18.82 -15.57
C GLU A 199 -31.53 18.14 -14.21
N ARG A 200 -30.56 17.21 -14.16
CA ARG A 200 -30.10 16.58 -12.91
C ARG A 200 -29.29 17.54 -12.06
N THR A 201 -28.44 18.36 -12.67
CA THR A 201 -27.65 19.38 -11.96
C THR A 201 -28.57 20.45 -11.36
N ALA A 202 -29.59 20.88 -12.11
CA ALA A 202 -30.61 21.81 -11.62
C ALA A 202 -31.45 21.23 -10.47
N GLN A 203 -31.82 19.94 -10.55
CA GLN A 203 -32.51 19.25 -9.44
C GLN A 203 -31.64 19.16 -8.19
N LEU A 204 -30.34 18.87 -8.34
CA LEU A 204 -29.39 18.81 -7.21
C LEU A 204 -29.19 20.20 -6.57
N LEU A 205 -29.08 21.26 -7.37
CA LEU A 205 -28.93 22.64 -6.90
C LEU A 205 -30.20 23.24 -6.29
N ASN A 206 -31.38 22.69 -6.60
CA ASN A 206 -32.62 22.99 -5.88
C ASN A 206 -32.70 22.23 -4.54
N ARG A 207 -32.18 21.02 -4.47
CA ARG A 207 -32.17 20.21 -3.24
C ARG A 207 -31.14 20.68 -2.22
N TYR A 208 -30.05 21.28 -2.67
CA TYR A 208 -28.94 21.74 -1.83
C TYR A 208 -28.57 23.21 -2.15
N PRO A 209 -29.33 24.19 -1.65
CA PRO A 209 -29.15 25.60 -2.01
C PRO A 209 -27.80 26.20 -1.60
N HIS A 210 -27.14 25.62 -0.58
CA HIS A 210 -25.79 26.03 -0.14
C HIS A 210 -24.68 25.70 -1.14
N LEU A 211 -24.93 24.84 -2.14
CA LEU A 211 -23.97 24.54 -3.20
C LEU A 211 -23.92 25.62 -4.30
N ARG A 212 -24.81 26.62 -4.26
CA ARG A 212 -24.83 27.73 -5.23
C ARG A 212 -23.74 28.77 -4.96
N GLU A 213 -23.15 28.79 -3.77
CA GLU A 213 -22.25 29.86 -3.32
C GLU A 213 -20.76 29.57 -3.58
N THR A 214 -20.41 28.51 -4.32
CA THR A 214 -19.00 28.14 -4.59
C THR A 214 -18.51 28.47 -5.99
N GLU A 215 -19.27 29.22 -6.80
CA GLU A 215 -18.81 29.76 -8.08
C GLU A 215 -18.76 31.29 -8.00
N SER A 216 -17.68 31.83 -7.43
CA SER A 216 -17.20 33.21 -7.59
C SER A 216 -15.71 33.28 -7.31
#